data_AF-A0A973JIK1-F1
#
_entry.id   AF-A0A973JIK1-F1
#
_cell.length_a   1.000
_cell.length_b   1.000
_cell.length_c   1.000
_cell.angle_alpha   90.00
_cell.angle_beta   90.00
_cell.angle_gamma   90.00
#
_symmetry.space_group_name_H-M   'P 1'
#
loop_
_entity.id
_entity.type
_entity.pdbx_description
1 polymer ?
#
loop_
_entity_poly.entity_id
_entity_poly.type
_entity_poly.pdbx_seq_one_letter_code
_entity_poly.pdbx_strand_id
1 'polypeptide(L)'
;IWPVVAARLADVELVNLGFGGSALLDPFVARTIRDAPADLISLKLGINLVNTDLMRVRAFGPAVHGFLDTIRDGHPTTPLLVVSPVLCPIHEDTPGPGAFDLEALAQGELRFRATGDPAEIAAGKLTLTVIREELARIVTDRQAHDPHLQYVDGRELYGQADAADHPLLDALHPDAATHQLMGERFARSVLTTEPLSWAP
;
A
#
# COMPACT_ATOMS: atom_id res chain seq x y z
N ILE A 1 -2.09 -15.07 1.01
CA ILE A 1 -1.86 -13.61 0.97
C ILE A 1 -1.81 -13.05 2.38
N TRP A 2 -1.00 -12.03 2.62
CA TRP A 2 -0.70 -11.52 3.97
C TRP A 2 -1.91 -11.03 4.79
N PRO A 3 -2.99 -10.42 4.22
CA PRO A 3 -4.11 -9.97 5.04
C PRO A 3 -4.88 -11.12 5.69
N VAL A 4 -4.95 -12.28 5.02
CA VAL A 4 -5.61 -13.49 5.56
C VAL A 4 -4.81 -14.06 6.73
N VAL A 5 -3.48 -14.05 6.64
CA VAL A 5 -2.60 -14.49 7.73
C VAL A 5 -2.79 -13.57 8.93
N ALA A 6 -2.74 -12.25 8.71
CA ALA A 6 -2.90 -11.27 9.77
C ALA A 6 -4.26 -11.39 10.48
N ALA A 7 -5.35 -11.50 9.71
CA ALA A 7 -6.70 -11.61 10.24
C ALA A 7 -6.90 -12.87 11.10
N ARG A 8 -6.36 -14.01 10.66
CA ARG A 8 -6.42 -15.27 11.41
C ARG A 8 -5.64 -15.21 12.72
N LEU A 9 -4.47 -14.56 12.71
CA LEU A 9 -3.65 -14.41 13.91
C LEU A 9 -4.25 -13.46 14.94
N ALA A 10 -5.02 -12.47 14.48
CA ALA A 10 -5.69 -11.48 15.33
C ALA A 10 -7.15 -11.83 15.67
N ASP A 11 -7.67 -12.97 15.19
CA ASP A 11 -9.06 -13.40 15.36
C ASP A 11 -10.10 -12.36 14.90
N VAL A 12 -9.88 -11.76 13.73
CA VAL A 12 -10.80 -10.77 13.13
C VAL A 12 -11.41 -11.26 11.82
N GLU A 13 -12.63 -10.78 11.52
CA GLU A 13 -13.30 -11.05 10.24
C GLU A 13 -12.74 -10.16 9.13
N LEU A 14 -12.20 -10.77 8.07
CA LEU A 14 -11.60 -10.06 6.95
C LEU A 14 -12.58 -9.84 5.80
N VAL A 15 -12.86 -8.58 5.50
CA VAL A 15 -13.38 -8.16 4.18
C VAL A 15 -12.21 -7.66 3.34
N ASN A 16 -11.90 -8.37 2.24
CA ASN A 16 -10.75 -8.03 1.39
C ASN A 16 -11.19 -7.36 0.08
N LEU A 17 -10.86 -6.08 -0.07
CA LEU A 17 -11.06 -5.28 -1.28
C LEU A 17 -9.76 -5.07 -2.07
N GLY A 18 -8.87 -6.07 -2.07
CA GLY A 18 -7.63 -6.07 -2.83
C GLY A 18 -7.85 -6.40 -4.31
N PHE A 19 -7.56 -5.45 -5.19
CA PHE A 19 -7.65 -5.62 -6.64
C PHE A 19 -6.26 -5.69 -7.27
N GLY A 20 -5.82 -6.89 -7.64
CA GLY A 20 -4.55 -7.11 -8.33
C GLY A 20 -4.45 -6.22 -9.58
N GLY A 21 -3.41 -5.39 -9.66
CA GLY A 21 -3.24 -4.42 -10.76
C GLY A 21 -4.22 -3.24 -10.80
N SER A 22 -5.26 -3.17 -9.95
CA SER A 22 -6.32 -2.14 -10.02
C SER A 22 -6.63 -1.36 -8.73
N ALA A 23 -5.79 -1.38 -7.69
CA ALA A 23 -5.92 -0.47 -6.54
C ALA A 23 -5.47 0.97 -6.90
N LEU A 24 -6.34 1.73 -7.56
CA LEU A 24 -6.00 2.99 -8.25
C LEU A 24 -6.59 4.27 -7.63
N LEU A 25 -6.99 4.23 -6.35
CA LEU A 25 -7.69 5.33 -5.66
C LEU A 25 -9.04 5.70 -6.31
N ASP A 26 -9.71 4.71 -6.88
CA ASP A 26 -11.02 4.91 -7.50
C ASP A 26 -12.06 5.42 -6.50
N PRO A 27 -12.76 6.54 -6.79
CA PRO A 27 -13.77 7.09 -5.87
C PRO A 27 -14.93 6.13 -5.59
N PHE A 28 -15.24 5.21 -6.51
CA PHE A 28 -16.28 4.21 -6.27
C PHE A 28 -15.83 3.15 -5.24
N VAL A 29 -14.54 2.83 -5.14
CA VAL A 29 -14.03 1.94 -4.08
C VAL A 29 -14.11 2.64 -2.73
N ALA A 30 -13.78 3.93 -2.66
CA ALA A 30 -13.96 4.71 -1.43
C ALA A 30 -15.42 4.72 -0.95
N ARG A 31 -16.39 4.87 -1.87
CA ARG A 31 -17.82 4.77 -1.55
C ARG A 31 -18.24 3.38 -1.09
N THR A 32 -17.71 2.32 -1.71
CA THR A 32 -17.95 0.95 -1.25
C THR A 32 -17.46 0.77 0.18
N ILE A 33 -16.28 1.28 0.52
CA ILE A 33 -15.74 1.23 1.88
C ILE A 33 -16.64 2.04 2.83
N ARG A 34 -16.96 3.29 2.48
CA ARG A 34 -17.84 4.18 3.24
C ARG A 34 -19.18 3.53 3.64
N ASP A 35 -19.78 2.78 2.72
CA ASP A 35 -21.12 2.21 2.90
C ASP A 35 -21.09 0.82 3.57
N ALA A 36 -19.92 0.20 3.71
CA ALA A 36 -19.75 -1.12 4.31
C ALA A 36 -19.43 -1.01 5.82
N PRO A 37 -20.03 -1.84 6.69
CA PRO A 37 -19.68 -1.83 8.11
C PRO A 37 -18.21 -2.26 8.32
N ALA A 38 -17.48 -1.51 9.16
CA ALA A 38 -16.10 -1.81 9.50
C ALA A 38 -15.72 -1.25 10.87
N ASP A 39 -15.15 -2.11 11.72
CA ASP A 39 -14.58 -1.73 13.02
C ASP A 39 -13.11 -1.28 12.92
N LEU A 40 -12.44 -1.65 11.82
CA LEU A 40 -11.08 -1.25 11.48
C LEU A 40 -10.93 -1.23 9.96
N ILE A 41 -10.27 -0.19 9.44
CA ILE A 41 -9.98 -0.05 8.01
C ILE A 41 -8.47 0.02 7.81
N SER A 42 -7.93 -0.79 6.89
CA SER A 42 -6.54 -0.62 6.42
C SER A 42 -6.51 -0.42 4.92
N LEU A 43 -5.80 0.63 4.48
CA LEU A 43 -5.67 1.03 3.09
C LEU A 43 -4.20 0.91 2.69
N LYS A 44 -3.87 -0.14 1.93
CA LYS A 44 -2.54 -0.26 1.32
C LYS A 44 -2.53 0.39 -0.05
N LEU A 45 -1.77 1.48 -0.21
CA LEU A 45 -1.76 2.29 -1.42
C LEU A 45 -0.34 2.32 -2.04
N GLY A 46 -0.24 2.41 -3.37
CA GLY A 46 1.02 2.78 -4.00
C GLY A 46 1.38 2.05 -5.28
N ILE A 47 1.80 0.78 -5.18
CA ILE A 47 2.47 0.07 -6.29
C ILE A 47 1.69 0.10 -7.61
N ASN A 48 0.37 -0.04 -7.58
CA ASN A 48 -0.44 -0.02 -8.79
C ASN A 48 -0.45 1.36 -9.48
N LEU A 49 -0.42 2.45 -8.70
CA LEU A 49 -0.35 3.82 -9.22
C LEU A 49 0.96 4.06 -9.97
N VAL A 50 2.06 3.50 -9.46
CA VAL A 50 3.38 3.55 -10.10
C VAL A 50 3.38 2.64 -11.33
N ASN A 51 3.00 1.37 -11.19
CA ASN A 51 3.02 0.38 -12.27
C ASN A 51 2.28 0.87 -13.54
N THR A 52 1.19 1.61 -13.39
CA THR A 52 0.40 2.10 -14.53
C THR A 52 0.76 3.53 -14.96
N ASP A 53 1.77 4.15 -14.36
CA ASP A 53 2.10 5.59 -14.51
C ASP A 53 0.84 6.48 -14.41
N LEU A 54 -0.05 6.18 -13.45
CA LEU A 54 -1.43 6.67 -13.51
C LEU A 54 -1.53 8.20 -13.40
N MET A 55 -0.71 8.78 -12.54
CA MET A 55 -0.83 10.17 -12.15
C MET A 55 0.51 10.76 -11.73
N ARG A 56 0.54 12.09 -11.62
CA ARG A 56 1.67 12.85 -11.08
C ARG A 56 1.41 13.21 -9.62
N VAL A 57 2.46 13.52 -8.88
CA VAL A 57 2.40 13.89 -7.46
C VAL A 57 1.39 15.02 -7.18
N ARG A 58 1.23 15.96 -8.13
CA ARG A 58 0.24 17.05 -8.05
C ARG A 58 -1.21 16.57 -7.90
N ALA A 59 -1.54 15.43 -8.52
CA ALA A 59 -2.87 14.82 -8.48
C ALA A 59 -2.98 13.77 -7.36
N PHE A 60 -1.87 13.14 -6.98
CA PHE A 60 -1.83 12.12 -5.93
C PHE A 60 -2.34 12.62 -4.58
N GLY A 61 -1.81 13.74 -4.09
CA GLY A 61 -2.21 14.30 -2.79
C GLY A 61 -3.72 14.55 -2.69
N PRO A 62 -4.33 15.33 -3.60
CA PRO A 62 -5.78 15.53 -3.64
C PRO A 62 -6.59 14.23 -3.77
N ALA A 63 -6.12 13.26 -4.55
CA ALA A 63 -6.80 11.96 -4.71
C ALA A 63 -6.83 11.18 -3.39
N VAL A 64 -5.71 11.13 -2.65
CA VAL A 64 -5.65 10.49 -1.33
C VAL A 64 -6.56 11.21 -0.34
N HIS A 65 -6.53 12.55 -0.29
CA HIS A 65 -7.43 13.32 0.57
C HIS A 65 -8.90 13.02 0.28
N GLY A 66 -9.33 13.10 -0.98
CA GLY A 66 -10.71 12.81 -1.35
C GLY A 66 -11.14 11.37 -1.06
N PHE A 67 -10.21 10.41 -1.19
CA PHE A 67 -10.46 9.01 -0.84
C PHE A 67 -10.68 8.85 0.67
N LEU A 68 -9.83 9.47 1.50
CA LEU A 68 -9.95 9.46 2.96
C LEU A 68 -11.22 10.19 3.43
N ASP A 69 -11.51 11.36 2.87
CA ASP A 69 -12.71 12.14 3.20
C ASP A 69 -13.98 11.34 2.90
N THR A 70 -14.05 10.71 1.72
CA THR A 70 -15.19 9.85 1.35
C THR A 70 -15.39 8.70 2.32
N ILE A 71 -14.32 8.06 2.81
CA ILE A 71 -14.42 6.99 3.81
C ILE A 71 -14.90 7.57 5.15
N ARG A 72 -14.37 8.73 5.57
CA ARG A 72 -14.76 9.39 6.82
C ARG A 72 -16.21 9.84 6.86
N ASP A 73 -16.84 10.12 5.72
CA ASP A 73 -18.28 10.38 5.64
C ASP A 73 -19.14 9.23 6.19
N GLY A 74 -18.66 7.98 6.08
CA GLY A 74 -19.33 6.77 6.61
C GLY A 74 -18.72 6.24 7.90
N HIS A 75 -17.44 6.59 8.15
CA HIS A 75 -16.66 6.12 9.30
C HIS A 75 -15.98 7.27 10.05
N PRO A 76 -16.74 8.13 10.76
CA PRO A 76 -16.17 9.34 11.36
C PRO A 76 -15.06 9.06 12.40
N THR A 77 -15.13 7.92 13.10
CA THR A 77 -14.20 7.57 14.19
C THR A 77 -13.57 6.18 14.08
N THR A 78 -13.94 5.36 13.09
CA THR A 78 -13.35 4.03 12.90
C THR A 78 -11.82 4.14 12.76
N PRO A 79 -11.01 3.36 13.48
CA PRO A 79 -9.57 3.33 13.25
C PRO A 79 -9.24 3.09 11.76
N LEU A 80 -8.45 3.98 11.17
CA LEU A 80 -8.08 3.94 9.75
C LEU A 80 -6.56 3.98 9.62
N LEU A 81 -6.02 2.92 9.03
CA LEU A 81 -4.59 2.75 8.81
C LEU A 81 -4.26 2.99 7.34
N VAL A 82 -3.37 3.93 7.05
CA VAL A 82 -2.78 4.09 5.72
C VAL A 82 -1.46 3.35 5.72
N VAL A 83 -1.42 2.23 4.99
CA VAL A 83 -0.23 1.40 4.82
C VAL A 83 0.44 1.78 3.51
N SER A 84 1.68 2.23 3.58
CA SER A 84 2.42 2.61 2.38
C SER A 84 2.87 1.37 1.56
N PRO A 85 3.37 1.53 0.32
CA PRO A 85 3.84 0.38 -0.43
C PRO A 85 5.01 -0.31 0.29
N VAL A 86 5.10 -1.63 0.12
CA VAL A 86 6.26 -2.39 0.62
C VAL A 86 7.42 -2.18 -0.34
N LEU A 87 8.62 -2.61 0.04
CA LEU A 87 9.75 -2.59 -0.89
C LEU A 87 9.40 -3.33 -2.19
N CYS A 88 9.67 -2.70 -3.32
CA CYS A 88 9.76 -3.34 -4.62
C CYS A 88 10.90 -2.69 -5.39
N PRO A 89 12.08 -3.35 -5.50
CA PRO A 89 13.31 -2.70 -5.94
C PRO A 89 13.21 -2.00 -7.30
N ILE A 90 12.45 -2.57 -8.24
CA ILE A 90 12.30 -1.99 -9.58
C ILE A 90 11.60 -0.62 -9.57
N HIS A 91 10.87 -0.27 -8.50
CA HIS A 91 10.08 0.96 -8.42
C HIS A 91 10.46 1.89 -7.25
N GLU A 92 11.53 1.61 -6.51
CA GLU A 92 11.99 2.50 -5.42
C GLU A 92 12.38 3.88 -5.97
N ASP A 93 13.21 3.89 -7.03
CA ASP A 93 13.78 5.10 -7.62
C ASP A 93 13.51 5.22 -9.14
N THR A 94 12.79 4.25 -9.72
CA THR A 94 12.41 4.27 -11.14
C THR A 94 10.88 4.32 -11.25
N PRO A 95 10.31 5.36 -11.87
CA PRO A 95 8.86 5.44 -12.03
C PRO A 95 8.36 4.40 -13.03
N GLY A 96 7.04 4.25 -13.10
CA GLY A 96 6.43 3.43 -14.13
C GLY A 96 6.48 4.03 -15.54
N PRO A 97 5.91 3.30 -16.51
CA PRO A 97 5.13 2.07 -16.30
C PRO A 97 6.00 0.85 -15.96
N GLY A 98 5.35 -0.17 -15.38
CA GLY A 98 5.90 -1.52 -15.28
C GLY A 98 5.58 -2.31 -16.55
N ALA A 99 6.50 -3.17 -16.98
CA ALA A 99 6.35 -4.02 -18.16
C ALA A 99 6.93 -5.41 -17.91
N PHE A 100 6.53 -6.38 -18.73
CA PHE A 100 7.25 -7.64 -18.80
C PHE A 100 8.70 -7.39 -19.24
N ASP A 101 9.61 -8.11 -18.62
CA ASP A 101 10.96 -8.27 -19.13
C ASP A 101 10.91 -9.26 -20.30
N LEU A 102 10.98 -8.75 -21.53
CA LEU A 102 10.87 -9.57 -22.73
C LEU A 102 12.10 -10.48 -22.93
N GLU A 103 13.26 -10.10 -22.40
CA GLU A 103 14.48 -10.91 -22.48
C GLU A 103 14.38 -12.11 -21.55
N ALA A 104 13.93 -11.88 -20.31
CA ALA A 104 13.65 -12.95 -19.35
C ALA A 104 12.50 -13.86 -19.85
N LEU A 105 11.43 -13.27 -20.39
CA LEU A 105 10.30 -14.02 -20.92
C LEU A 105 10.69 -14.93 -22.09
N ALA A 106 11.60 -14.48 -22.96
CA ALA A 106 12.15 -15.29 -24.04
C ALA A 106 12.96 -16.50 -23.53
N GLN A 107 13.43 -16.45 -22.29
CA GLN A 107 14.13 -17.54 -21.59
C GLN A 107 13.18 -18.41 -20.74
N GLY A 108 11.87 -18.13 -20.77
CA GLY A 108 10.85 -18.85 -19.99
C GLY A 108 10.69 -18.35 -18.56
N GLU A 109 11.28 -17.20 -18.22
CA GLU A 109 11.19 -16.59 -16.90
C GLU A 109 10.16 -15.46 -16.87
N LEU A 110 9.19 -15.54 -15.96
CA LEU A 110 8.25 -14.45 -15.73
C LEU A 110 8.92 -13.40 -14.83
N ARG A 111 9.31 -12.26 -15.41
CA ARG A 111 9.87 -11.12 -14.69
C ARG A 111 9.27 -9.81 -15.15
N PHE A 112 9.27 -8.83 -14.26
CA PHE A 112 8.84 -7.46 -14.51
C PHE A 112 10.03 -6.49 -14.40
N ARG A 113 9.92 -5.36 -15.10
CA ARG A 113 10.84 -4.24 -14.99
C ARG A 113 10.08 -2.91 -15.04
N ALA A 114 10.61 -1.91 -14.35
CA ALA A 114 10.19 -0.53 -14.56
C ALA A 114 10.83 0.01 -15.84
N THR A 115 10.08 0.80 -16.60
CA THR A 115 10.56 1.38 -17.87
C THR A 115 10.53 2.90 -17.90
N GLY A 116 10.17 3.55 -16.78
CA GLY A 116 10.20 4.99 -16.66
C GLY A 116 11.61 5.55 -16.54
N ASP A 117 11.77 6.86 -16.79
CA ASP A 117 13.04 7.56 -16.61
C ASP A 117 13.08 8.20 -15.20
N PRO A 118 14.07 7.87 -14.35
CA PRO A 118 14.25 8.50 -13.04
C PRO A 118 14.35 10.03 -13.09
N ALA A 119 14.82 10.62 -14.19
CA ALA A 119 14.89 12.08 -14.32
C ALA A 119 13.51 12.75 -14.32
N GLU A 120 12.45 12.02 -14.69
CA GLU A 120 11.09 12.54 -14.74
C GLU A 120 10.42 12.62 -13.34
N ILE A 121 11.08 12.16 -12.27
CA ILE A 121 10.63 12.39 -10.89
C ILE A 121 10.53 13.89 -10.61
N ALA A 122 11.47 14.69 -11.11
CA ALA A 122 11.41 16.15 -10.99
C ALA A 122 10.20 16.78 -11.71
N ALA A 123 9.67 16.09 -12.72
CA ALA A 123 8.42 16.45 -13.40
C ALA A 123 7.16 15.88 -12.71
N GLY A 124 7.33 15.26 -11.53
CA GLY A 124 6.26 14.77 -10.68
C GLY A 124 5.85 13.33 -10.95
N LYS A 125 6.65 12.51 -11.65
CA LYS A 125 6.40 11.05 -11.71
C LYS A 125 6.49 10.44 -10.31
N LEU A 126 5.68 9.42 -10.07
CA LEU A 126 5.64 8.71 -8.80
C LEU A 126 6.61 7.52 -8.81
N THR A 127 7.38 7.40 -7.74
CA THR A 127 8.06 6.16 -7.34
C THR A 127 7.49 5.69 -6.00
N LEU A 128 7.90 4.53 -5.51
CA LEU A 128 7.48 4.07 -4.18
C LEU A 128 8.05 4.96 -3.07
N THR A 129 9.25 5.51 -3.27
CA THR A 129 9.84 6.48 -2.33
C THR A 129 8.97 7.74 -2.25
N VAL A 130 8.63 8.34 -3.38
CA VAL A 130 7.75 9.52 -3.42
C VAL A 130 6.39 9.23 -2.79
N ILE A 131 5.78 8.08 -3.08
CA ILE A 131 4.49 7.70 -2.50
C ILE A 131 4.59 7.53 -0.98
N ARG A 132 5.64 6.87 -0.47
CA ARG A 132 5.86 6.71 0.97
C ARG A 132 5.96 8.06 1.67
N GLU A 133 6.73 8.99 1.12
CA GLU A 133 6.90 10.35 1.65
C GLU A 133 5.58 11.12 1.68
N GLU A 134 4.84 11.12 0.56
CA GLU A 134 3.57 11.84 0.46
C GLU A 134 2.48 11.25 1.37
N LEU A 135 2.37 9.92 1.48
CA LEU A 135 1.41 9.29 2.40
C LEU A 135 1.75 9.60 3.86
N ALA A 136 3.03 9.52 4.24
CA ALA A 136 3.46 9.87 5.59
C ALA A 136 3.14 11.32 5.93
N ARG A 137 3.42 12.26 5.01
CA ARG A 137 3.10 13.69 5.17
C ARG A 137 1.60 13.92 5.29
N ILE A 138 0.80 13.36 4.38
CA ILE A 138 -0.67 13.51 4.38
C ILE A 138 -1.28 13.01 5.69
N VAL A 139 -0.85 11.85 6.19
CA VAL A 139 -1.37 11.33 7.46
C VAL A 139 -0.93 12.20 8.63
N THR A 140 0.35 12.57 8.70
CA THR A 140 0.87 13.43 9.77
C THR A 140 0.12 14.76 9.84
N ASP A 141 -0.09 15.41 8.70
CA ASP A 141 -0.82 16.69 8.61
C ASP A 141 -2.27 16.53 9.08
N ARG A 142 -2.93 15.41 8.76
CA ARG A 142 -4.33 15.13 9.13
C ARG A 142 -4.52 14.69 10.57
N GLN A 143 -3.52 14.07 11.19
CA GLN A 143 -3.62 13.57 12.57
C GLN A 143 -3.96 14.66 13.61
N ALA A 144 -3.65 15.93 13.32
CA ALA A 144 -4.08 17.06 14.16
C ALA A 144 -5.61 17.20 14.28
N HIS A 145 -6.36 16.67 13.32
CA HIS A 145 -7.82 16.76 13.25
C HIS A 145 -8.54 15.40 13.17
N ASP A 146 -7.78 14.32 12.97
CA ASP A 146 -8.27 12.94 12.89
C ASP A 146 -7.35 12.01 13.70
N PRO A 147 -7.57 11.88 15.02
CA PRO A 147 -6.71 11.06 15.88
C PRO A 147 -6.81 9.55 15.57
N HIS A 148 -7.86 9.14 14.85
CA HIS A 148 -8.10 7.73 14.47
C HIS A 148 -7.38 7.35 13.16
N LEU A 149 -6.70 8.29 12.50
CA LEU A 149 -5.90 8.05 11.31
C LEU A 149 -4.45 7.75 11.70
N GLN A 150 -3.91 6.64 11.23
CA GLN A 150 -2.53 6.22 11.53
C GLN A 150 -1.77 5.84 10.26
N TYR A 151 -0.47 6.10 10.26
CA TYR A 151 0.43 5.73 9.17
C TYR A 151 1.21 4.47 9.56
N VAL A 152 1.30 3.52 8.62
CA VAL A 152 2.14 2.32 8.75
C VAL A 152 3.10 2.29 7.56
N ASP A 153 4.40 2.34 7.84
CA ASP A 153 5.41 2.17 6.80
C ASP A 153 5.39 0.72 6.30
N GLY A 154 5.06 0.52 5.02
CA GLY A 154 4.99 -0.79 4.40
C GLY A 154 6.32 -1.55 4.43
N ARG A 155 7.45 -0.86 4.58
CA ARG A 155 8.78 -1.47 4.68
C ARG A 155 8.99 -2.22 5.99
N GLU A 156 8.21 -1.95 7.03
CA GLU A 156 8.20 -2.74 8.26
C GLU A 156 7.61 -4.15 8.01
N LEU A 157 6.73 -4.28 7.00
CA LEU A 157 6.18 -5.57 6.61
C LEU A 157 7.12 -6.34 5.68
N TYR A 158 7.73 -5.64 4.72
CA TYR A 158 8.73 -6.19 3.80
C TYR A 158 9.66 -5.07 3.31
N GLY A 159 10.91 -5.12 3.73
CA GLY A 159 11.95 -4.12 3.48
C GLY A 159 13.25 -4.71 2.92
N GLN A 160 14.31 -3.89 2.88
CA GLN A 160 15.57 -4.25 2.21
C GLN A 160 16.25 -5.48 2.79
N ALA A 161 16.20 -5.64 4.12
CA ALA A 161 16.75 -6.82 4.78
C ALA A 161 15.99 -8.09 4.37
N ASP A 162 14.66 -8.01 4.27
CA ASP A 162 13.83 -9.14 3.87
C ASP A 162 14.04 -9.54 2.42
N ALA A 163 14.30 -8.58 1.53
CA ALA A 163 14.55 -8.86 0.11
C ALA A 163 15.82 -9.67 -0.14
N ALA A 164 16.77 -9.69 0.80
CA ALA A 164 17.96 -10.54 0.72
C ALA A 164 17.62 -12.03 0.95
N ASP A 165 16.74 -12.31 1.91
CA ASP A 165 16.34 -13.68 2.29
C ASP A 165 15.11 -14.18 1.51
N HIS A 166 14.25 -13.24 1.10
CA HIS A 166 12.98 -13.46 0.42
C HIS A 166 12.88 -12.55 -0.82
N PRO A 167 13.66 -12.82 -1.88
CA PRO A 167 13.63 -11.99 -3.08
C PRO A 167 12.30 -12.11 -3.83
N LEU A 168 11.85 -11.00 -4.42
CA LEU A 168 10.72 -11.01 -5.35
C LEU A 168 11.15 -11.73 -6.64
N LEU A 169 10.69 -12.97 -6.83
CA LEU A 169 11.18 -13.85 -7.91
C LEU A 169 10.92 -13.28 -9.30
N ASP A 170 9.76 -12.67 -9.51
CA ASP A 170 9.38 -11.96 -10.73
C ASP A 170 9.73 -10.46 -10.68
N ALA A 171 10.47 -10.03 -9.66
CA ALA A 171 10.81 -8.65 -9.33
C ALA A 171 9.64 -7.75 -8.88
N LEU A 172 8.43 -8.29 -8.67
CA LEU A 172 7.25 -7.49 -8.33
C LEU A 172 6.39 -8.07 -7.18
N HIS A 173 6.14 -9.37 -7.18
CA HIS A 173 5.17 -9.99 -6.27
C HIS A 173 5.86 -10.78 -5.15
N PRO A 174 5.43 -10.60 -3.88
CA PRO A 174 5.80 -11.47 -2.79
C PRO A 174 5.31 -12.90 -3.03
N ASP A 175 6.15 -13.89 -2.71
CA ASP A 175 5.74 -15.28 -2.72
C ASP A 175 4.91 -15.65 -1.47
N ALA A 176 4.56 -16.94 -1.35
CA ALA A 176 3.77 -17.41 -0.21
C ALA A 176 4.48 -17.24 1.14
N ALA A 177 5.79 -17.49 1.20
CA ALA A 177 6.59 -17.36 2.42
C ALA A 177 6.71 -15.88 2.84
N THR A 178 6.94 -15.00 1.87
CA THR A 178 6.98 -13.55 2.09
C THR A 178 5.62 -13.02 2.54
N HIS A 179 4.52 -13.52 1.96
CA HIS A 179 3.17 -13.20 2.44
C HIS A 179 2.91 -13.65 3.88
N GLN A 180 3.45 -14.80 4.29
CA GLN A 180 3.37 -15.27 5.68
C GLN A 180 4.11 -14.31 6.62
N LEU A 181 5.36 -13.96 6.31
CA LEU A 181 6.17 -13.01 7.06
C LEU A 181 5.47 -11.66 7.24
N MET A 182 4.98 -11.08 6.14
CA MET A 182 4.26 -9.80 6.17
C MET A 182 3.01 -9.86 7.04
N GLY A 183 2.26 -10.97 6.98
CA GLY A 183 1.03 -11.15 7.74
C GLY A 183 1.28 -11.28 9.24
N GLU A 184 2.30 -12.04 9.64
CA GLU A 184 2.73 -12.18 11.03
C GLU A 184 3.22 -10.85 11.62
N ARG A 185 3.97 -10.06 10.83
CA ARG A 185 4.40 -8.73 11.26
C ARG A 185 3.22 -7.79 11.41
N PHE A 186 2.33 -7.73 10.43
CA PHE A 186 1.17 -6.85 10.49
C PHE A 186 0.27 -7.18 11.68
N ALA A 187 -0.03 -8.47 11.93
CA ALA A 187 -0.78 -8.87 13.12
C ALA A 187 -0.11 -8.34 14.39
N ARG A 188 1.20 -8.57 14.52
CA ARG A 188 1.98 -8.17 15.71
C ARG A 188 2.01 -6.66 15.95
N SER A 189 2.23 -5.88 14.90
CA SER A 189 2.49 -4.43 15.00
C SER A 189 1.23 -3.59 15.01
N VAL A 190 0.10 -4.13 14.55
CA VAL A 190 -1.12 -3.36 14.32
C VAL A 190 -2.34 -3.95 15.02
N LEU A 191 -2.47 -5.28 15.07
CA LEU A 191 -3.70 -5.94 15.50
C LEU A 191 -3.61 -6.57 16.90
N THR A 192 -2.41 -6.88 17.41
CA THR A 192 -2.24 -7.60 18.70
C THR A 192 -1.53 -6.80 19.79
N THR A 193 -0.86 -5.69 19.48
CA THR A 193 -0.55 -4.69 20.52
C THR A 193 -1.87 -4.17 21.07
N GLU A 194 -2.03 -4.07 22.41
CA GLU A 194 -3.26 -3.55 23.05
C GLU A 194 -3.83 -2.42 22.19
N PRO A 195 -5.14 -2.47 21.86
CA PRO A 195 -5.72 -1.68 20.79
C PRO A 195 -5.25 -0.26 20.95
N LEU A 196 -4.33 0.18 20.07
CA LEU A 196 -3.67 1.49 20.04
C LEU A 196 -4.63 2.52 20.65
N SER A 197 -4.54 2.80 21.95
CA SER A 197 -5.62 3.38 22.78
C SER A 197 -6.71 4.13 22.00
N TRP A 198 -7.65 3.42 21.34
CA TRP A 198 -8.70 4.02 20.50
C TRP A 198 -9.98 4.18 21.32
N ALA A 199 -9.84 4.27 22.65
CA ALA A 199 -10.95 4.60 23.52
C ALA A 199 -11.39 6.04 23.20
N PRO A 200 -12.72 6.29 23.15
CA PRO A 200 -13.28 7.61 22.85
C PRO A 200 -12.86 8.69 23.85
#